data_AF-A0A1S3AEB2-F1
#
_entry.id   AF-A0A1S3AEB2-F1
#
_cell.length_a   1.000
_cell.length_b   1.000
_cell.length_c   1.000
_cell.angle_alpha   90.00
_cell.angle_beta   90.00
_cell.angle_gamma   90.00
#
_symmetry.space_group_name_H-M   'P 1'
#
loop_
_entity.id
_entity.type
_entity.pdbx_description
1 polymer ?
#
loop_
_entity_poly.entity_id
_entity_poly.type
_entity_poly.pdbx_seq_one_letter_code
_entity_poly.pdbx_strand_id
1 'polypeptide(L)'
;MGQGQADLAAMEVQRESTSLAWWLPLLLLPGLVIPPAAAQTPSYREAALRAVDDLNRQSSDANLYRLLELSEEPMGSGDPSSPKPINFLAKETVCPKTTRQFPEQCDFKENGVVKQCVGTVTLDQVRGSFDVNCVETQNVRLFGRLRDLIKKGTQKIGRKLRKVGQQIKDFIRNLRPREEDS
;
A
#
# COMPACT_ATOMS: atom_id res chain seq x y z
N MET A 1 -70.85 33.95 -31.63
CA MET A 1 -69.75 34.86 -32.03
C MET A 1 -68.46 34.06 -31.88
N GLY A 2 -67.61 33.78 -32.85
CA GLY A 2 -67.51 34.04 -34.29
C GLY A 2 -66.21 33.35 -34.71
N GLN A 3 -66.19 32.67 -35.85
CA GLN A 3 -65.00 32.02 -36.43
C GLN A 3 -63.96 33.07 -36.86
N GLY A 4 -62.69 32.68 -36.93
CA GLY A 4 -61.64 33.48 -37.57
C GLY A 4 -60.32 32.73 -37.65
N GLN A 5 -60.05 32.17 -38.82
CA GLN A 5 -58.93 31.31 -39.17
C GLN A 5 -57.91 32.09 -40.03
N ALA A 6 -56.63 31.69 -39.92
CA ALA A 6 -55.49 31.98 -40.81
C ALA A 6 -55.04 33.47 -40.87
N ASP A 7 -53.78 33.84 -41.12
CA ASP A 7 -52.69 33.17 -41.80
C ASP A 7 -51.32 33.80 -41.41
N LEU A 8 -50.26 33.11 -41.82
CA LEU A 8 -48.81 33.35 -41.73
C LEU A 8 -48.31 34.81 -41.68
N ALA A 9 -47.28 35.05 -40.85
CA ALA A 9 -46.14 35.88 -41.23
C ALA A 9 -44.84 35.46 -40.52
N ALA A 10 -43.85 35.12 -41.36
CA ALA A 10 -42.41 35.38 -41.21
C ALA A 10 -41.68 34.96 -39.91
N MET A 11 -41.09 33.77 -39.98
CA MET A 11 -39.63 33.56 -39.90
C MET A 11 -38.76 34.74 -39.41
N GLU A 12 -38.26 34.68 -38.18
CA GLU A 12 -36.89 35.12 -37.86
C GLU A 12 -36.26 34.15 -36.85
N VAL A 13 -35.24 33.45 -37.33
CA VAL A 13 -34.33 32.65 -36.52
C VAL A 13 -33.38 33.63 -35.83
N GLN A 14 -33.63 33.98 -34.57
CA GLN A 14 -32.57 34.52 -33.71
C GLN A 14 -32.10 33.45 -32.73
N ARG A 15 -31.07 32.74 -33.20
CA ARG A 15 -30.19 31.88 -32.43
C ARG A 15 -29.33 32.76 -31.52
N GLU A 16 -29.83 33.17 -30.37
CA GLU A 16 -28.99 33.68 -29.29
C GLU A 16 -28.50 32.53 -28.41
N SER A 17 -27.59 31.76 -29.02
CA SER A 17 -26.76 30.78 -28.36
C SER A 17 -25.54 31.49 -27.78
N THR A 18 -25.62 32.10 -26.60
CA THR A 18 -24.43 32.50 -25.80
C THR A 18 -24.83 33.01 -24.40
N SER A 19 -25.17 32.11 -23.48
CA SER A 19 -25.22 32.47 -22.06
C SER A 19 -25.01 31.30 -21.10
N LEU A 20 -25.29 30.06 -21.53
CA LEU A 20 -25.07 28.85 -20.71
C LEU A 20 -23.69 28.19 -20.91
N ALA A 21 -22.77 28.82 -21.64
CA ALA A 21 -21.47 28.25 -21.99
C ALA A 21 -20.33 28.64 -21.02
N TRP A 22 -20.57 29.48 -20.00
CA TRP A 22 -19.53 29.89 -19.06
C TRP A 22 -19.43 28.99 -17.83
N TRP A 23 -20.46 28.18 -17.51
CA TRP A 23 -20.46 27.39 -16.27
C TRP A 23 -20.00 25.93 -16.47
N LEU A 24 -19.60 25.55 -17.68
CA LEU A 24 -19.22 24.17 -18.00
C LEU A 24 -17.78 23.71 -17.71
N PRO A 25 -16.79 24.51 -17.24
CA PRO A 25 -15.46 23.96 -16.96
C PRO A 25 -15.31 23.29 -15.58
N LEU A 26 -16.35 23.23 -14.73
CA LEU A 26 -16.23 22.70 -13.36
C LEU A 26 -16.59 21.20 -13.19
N LEU A 27 -16.68 20.42 -14.27
CA LEU A 27 -17.03 18.98 -14.22
C LEU A 27 -15.91 18.01 -14.60
N LEU A 28 -14.65 18.45 -14.67
CA LEU A 28 -13.50 17.61 -15.04
C LEU A 28 -12.42 17.52 -13.95
N LEU A 29 -12.83 17.21 -12.72
CA LEU A 29 -11.91 16.67 -11.72
C LEU A 29 -12.36 15.25 -11.39
N PRO A 30 -11.77 14.19 -11.98
CA PRO A 30 -11.84 12.89 -11.36
C PRO A 30 -11.14 13.01 -10.00
N GLY A 31 -11.93 13.03 -8.93
CA GLY A 31 -11.40 12.95 -7.58
C GLY A 31 -10.61 11.66 -7.47
N LEU A 32 -9.29 11.77 -7.35
CA LEU A 32 -8.46 10.66 -6.90
C LEU A 32 -8.82 10.43 -5.44
N VAL A 33 -9.92 9.70 -5.21
CA VAL A 33 -10.18 9.10 -3.92
C VAL A 33 -9.08 8.07 -3.76
N ILE A 34 -8.01 8.45 -3.07
CA ILE A 34 -7.07 7.48 -2.54
C ILE A 34 -7.89 6.74 -1.49
N PRO A 35 -8.27 5.46 -1.71
CA PRO A 35 -8.89 4.71 -0.64
C PRO A 35 -7.94 4.79 0.56
N PRO A 36 -8.43 5.08 1.77
CA PRO A 36 -7.58 5.05 2.95
C PRO A 36 -6.90 3.68 2.95
N ALA A 37 -5.56 3.68 2.89
CA ALA A 37 -4.81 2.45 3.07
C ALA A 37 -5.28 1.88 4.40
N ALA A 38 -5.73 0.62 4.41
CA ALA A 38 -6.15 -0.04 5.63
C ALA A 38 -4.99 0.01 6.62
N ALA A 39 -5.04 0.97 7.53
CA ALA A 39 -4.01 1.21 8.51
C ALA A 39 -4.19 0.14 9.58
N GLN A 40 -3.25 -0.79 9.66
CA GLN A 40 -3.26 -1.79 10.72
C GLN A 40 -3.18 -1.08 12.05
N THR A 41 -3.97 -1.50 13.03
CA THR A 41 -3.80 -0.97 14.38
C THR A 41 -2.40 -1.38 14.89
N PRO A 42 -1.68 -0.48 15.60
CA PRO A 42 -0.37 -0.83 16.16
C PRO A 42 -0.42 -2.11 17.01
N SER A 43 -1.54 -2.36 17.70
CA SER A 43 -1.78 -3.56 18.50
C SER A 43 -1.85 -4.86 17.68
N TYR A 44 -2.48 -4.86 16.49
CA TYR A 44 -2.56 -6.06 15.64
C TYR A 44 -1.19 -6.44 15.07
N ARG A 45 -0.39 -5.44 14.66
CA ARG A 45 0.99 -5.68 14.22
C ARG A 45 1.87 -6.20 15.37
N GLU A 46 1.75 -5.63 16.55
CA GLU A 46 2.48 -6.11 17.74
C GLU A 46 2.11 -7.56 18.09
N ALA A 47 0.84 -7.94 17.96
CA ALA A 47 0.40 -9.33 18.14
C ALA A 47 1.06 -10.27 17.11
N ALA A 48 1.20 -9.84 15.86
CA ALA A 48 1.93 -10.60 14.83
C ALA A 48 3.42 -10.80 15.19
N LEU A 49 4.08 -9.75 15.70
CA LEU A 49 5.48 -9.84 16.12
C LEU A 49 5.65 -10.81 17.30
N ARG A 50 4.76 -10.77 18.28
CA ARG A 50 4.75 -11.74 19.38
C ARG A 50 4.54 -13.18 18.88
N ALA A 51 3.67 -13.39 17.90
CA ALA A 51 3.48 -14.70 17.27
C ALA A 51 4.74 -15.17 16.51
N VAL A 52 5.51 -14.24 15.91
CA VAL A 52 6.81 -14.56 15.31
C VAL A 52 7.85 -14.94 16.37
N ASP A 53 7.88 -14.27 17.51
CA ASP A 53 8.77 -14.63 18.63
C ASP A 53 8.45 -16.04 19.16
N ASP A 54 7.17 -16.36 19.24
CA ASP A 54 6.72 -17.69 19.65
C ASP A 54 7.08 -18.78 18.62
N LEU A 55 6.84 -18.54 17.32
CA LEU A 55 7.33 -19.40 16.24
C LEU A 55 8.83 -19.68 16.38
N ASN A 56 9.64 -18.64 16.61
CA ASN A 56 11.08 -18.78 16.76
C ASN A 56 11.45 -19.61 17.99
N ARG A 57 10.69 -19.51 19.08
CA ARG A 57 10.90 -20.28 20.30
C ARG A 57 10.59 -21.76 20.10
N GLN A 58 9.45 -22.08 19.49
CA GLN A 58 8.96 -23.44 19.30
C GLN A 58 9.63 -24.19 18.15
N SER A 59 10.05 -23.47 17.10
CA SER A 59 10.67 -24.09 15.93
C SER A 59 12.01 -24.75 16.25
N SER A 60 12.30 -25.90 15.63
CA SER A 60 13.62 -26.55 15.66
C SER A 60 14.59 -26.01 14.59
N ASP A 61 14.20 -25.00 13.83
CA ASP A 61 15.00 -24.45 12.74
C ASP A 61 16.27 -23.73 13.25
N ALA A 62 17.31 -23.74 12.42
CA ALA A 62 18.63 -23.20 12.79
C ALA A 62 18.68 -21.67 12.85
N ASN A 63 17.85 -20.99 12.06
CA ASN A 63 17.83 -19.54 11.90
C ASN A 63 16.52 -18.93 12.40
N LEU A 64 16.58 -17.66 12.79
CA LEU A 64 15.39 -16.90 13.14
C LEU A 64 14.53 -16.62 11.90
N TYR A 65 13.23 -16.55 12.11
CA TYR A 65 12.25 -16.03 11.18
C TYR A 65 11.87 -14.62 11.57
N ARG A 66 11.65 -13.79 10.56
CA ARG A 66 11.17 -12.41 10.71
C ARG A 66 9.86 -12.25 9.94
N LEU A 67 8.97 -11.41 10.47
CA LEU A 67 7.74 -11.02 9.78
C LEU A 67 8.06 -10.44 8.39
N LEU A 68 7.59 -11.11 7.34
CA LEU A 68 7.73 -10.69 5.95
C LEU A 68 6.53 -9.85 5.51
N GLU A 69 5.33 -10.35 5.79
CA GLU A 69 4.07 -9.76 5.37
C GLU A 69 2.97 -10.08 6.38
N LEU A 70 2.07 -9.15 6.63
CA LEU A 70 0.94 -9.31 7.54
C LEU A 70 -0.34 -8.94 6.79
N SER A 71 -1.31 -9.85 6.78
CA SER A 71 -2.63 -9.63 6.15
C SER A 71 -3.36 -8.49 6.84
N GLU A 72 -4.26 -7.82 6.11
CA GLU A 72 -5.08 -6.75 6.69
C GLU A 72 -5.89 -7.25 7.89
N GLU A 73 -6.02 -6.37 8.89
CA GLU A 73 -6.86 -6.65 10.05
C GLU A 73 -8.33 -6.73 9.59
N PRO A 74 -9.09 -7.77 10.00
CA PRO A 74 -10.50 -7.88 9.64
C PRO A 74 -11.29 -6.65 10.14
N MET A 75 -12.09 -6.05 9.26
CA MET A 75 -12.95 -4.93 9.65
C MET A 75 -13.96 -5.35 10.73
N GLY A 76 -14.19 -4.46 11.69
CA GLY A 76 -15.12 -4.72 12.80
C GLY A 76 -14.52 -5.55 13.93
N SER A 77 -13.20 -5.42 14.16
CA SER A 77 -12.54 -6.02 15.32
C SER A 77 -13.13 -5.42 16.61
N GLY A 78 -14.18 -6.07 17.14
CA GLY A 78 -14.79 -5.77 18.45
C GLY A 78 -13.80 -5.92 19.61
N ASP A 79 -14.30 -6.07 20.85
CA ASP A 79 -13.51 -6.18 22.10
C ASP A 79 -12.04 -6.66 21.92
N PRO A 80 -11.02 -5.88 22.33
CA PRO A 80 -9.61 -6.26 22.21
C PRO A 80 -9.23 -7.54 22.97
N SER A 81 -10.07 -7.97 23.92
CA SER A 81 -9.91 -9.20 24.69
C SER A 81 -10.42 -10.44 23.94
N SER A 82 -11.13 -10.26 22.83
CA SER A 82 -11.58 -11.37 21.98
C SER A 82 -10.47 -11.82 21.02
N PRO A 83 -10.29 -13.14 20.81
CA PRO A 83 -9.35 -13.65 19.82
C PRO A 83 -9.65 -13.12 18.41
N LYS A 84 -8.64 -12.56 17.75
CA LYS A 84 -8.70 -12.05 16.38
C LYS A 84 -7.98 -13.02 15.44
N PRO A 85 -8.55 -13.35 14.27
CA PRO A 85 -7.84 -14.16 13.30
C PRO A 85 -6.63 -13.40 12.78
N ILE A 86 -5.53 -14.11 12.57
CA ILE A 86 -4.29 -13.58 12.02
C ILE A 86 -3.81 -14.46 10.86
N ASN A 87 -3.25 -13.82 9.84
CA ASN A 87 -2.58 -14.49 8.74
C ASN A 87 -1.35 -13.68 8.34
N PHE A 88 -0.17 -14.28 8.45
CA PHE A 88 1.08 -13.62 8.11
C PHE A 88 2.08 -14.56 7.44
N LEU A 89 3.03 -13.98 6.73
CA LEU A 89 4.19 -14.67 6.21
C LEU A 89 5.41 -14.32 7.06
N ALA A 90 6.18 -15.34 7.44
CA ALA A 90 7.47 -15.19 8.09
C ALA A 90 8.56 -15.79 7.20
N LYS A 91 9.69 -15.09 7.07
CA LYS A 91 10.82 -15.55 6.24
C LYS A 91 12.08 -15.76 7.08
N GLU A 92 12.77 -16.85 6.80
CA GLU A 92 14.06 -17.20 7.39
C GLU A 92 15.09 -16.07 7.17
N THR A 93 15.84 -15.78 8.23
CA THR A 93 16.87 -14.74 8.27
C THR A 93 18.27 -15.35 8.23
N VAL A 94 19.28 -14.49 8.14
CA VAL A 94 20.69 -14.91 8.25
C VAL A 94 21.14 -15.10 9.70
N CYS A 95 20.34 -14.67 10.67
CA CYS A 95 20.67 -14.77 12.08
C CYS A 95 20.40 -16.19 12.60
N PRO A 96 21.36 -16.82 13.28
CA PRO A 96 21.10 -18.09 13.96
C PRO A 96 20.12 -17.87 15.11
N LYS A 97 19.35 -18.90 15.46
CA LYS A 97 18.39 -18.86 16.58
C LYS A 97 19.03 -18.53 17.94
N THR A 98 20.32 -18.78 18.09
CA THR A 98 21.11 -18.48 19.31
C THR A 98 21.46 -16.99 19.48
N THR A 99 21.20 -16.16 18.48
CA THR A 99 21.43 -14.72 18.53
C THR A 99 20.52 -14.04 19.56
N ARG A 100 21.06 -13.05 20.29
CA ARG A 100 20.31 -12.21 21.25
C ARG A 100 19.64 -10.97 20.63
N GLN A 101 19.76 -10.80 19.31
CA GLN A 101 19.16 -9.70 18.58
C GLN A 101 17.69 -9.98 18.29
N PHE A 102 16.91 -8.91 18.13
CA PHE A 102 15.53 -9.00 17.73
C PHE A 102 15.41 -9.43 16.26
N PRO A 103 14.43 -10.28 15.89
CA PRO A 103 14.28 -10.76 14.51
C PRO A 103 14.19 -9.64 13.47
N GLU A 104 13.67 -8.46 13.82
CA GLU A 104 13.51 -7.30 12.96
C GLU A 104 14.84 -6.65 12.54
N GLN A 105 15.91 -6.90 13.29
CA GLN A 105 17.27 -6.42 13.00
C GLN A 105 18.02 -7.37 12.08
N CYS A 106 17.48 -8.57 11.86
CA CYS A 106 18.09 -9.58 11.01
C CYS A 106 17.65 -9.44 9.56
N ASP A 107 18.64 -9.46 8.66
CA ASP A 107 18.40 -9.49 7.23
C ASP A 107 17.78 -10.82 6.81
N PHE A 108 16.85 -10.76 5.85
CA PHE A 108 16.30 -11.97 5.25
C PHE A 108 17.38 -12.73 4.51
N LYS A 109 17.39 -14.06 4.68
CA LYS A 109 18.20 -14.94 3.87
C LYS A 109 17.65 -14.95 2.44
N GLU A 110 18.52 -14.81 1.44
CA GLU A 110 18.12 -14.63 0.03
C GLU A 110 17.14 -15.75 -0.40
N ASN A 111 17.56 -17.00 -0.23
CA ASN A 111 16.77 -18.20 -0.47
C ASN A 111 16.16 -18.79 0.80
N GLY A 112 15.90 -17.93 1.79
CA GLY A 112 15.31 -18.32 3.07
C GLY A 112 13.93 -18.94 2.91
N VAL A 113 13.65 -19.94 3.73
CA VAL A 113 12.33 -20.58 3.81
C VAL A 113 11.28 -19.54 4.18
N VAL A 114 10.10 -19.61 3.54
CA VAL A 114 8.95 -18.79 3.90
C VAL A 114 7.88 -19.69 4.50
N LYS A 115 7.39 -19.30 5.67
CA LYS A 115 6.29 -19.96 6.36
C LYS A 115 5.05 -19.08 6.33
N GLN A 116 3.91 -19.67 6.02
CA GLN A 116 2.61 -19.05 6.22
C GLN A 116 2.07 -19.47 7.58
N CYS A 117 1.71 -18.48 8.39
CA CYS A 117 1.20 -18.66 9.73
C CYS A 117 -0.23 -18.16 9.81
N VAL A 118 -1.14 -19.03 10.24
CA VAL A 118 -2.57 -18.74 10.35
C VAL A 118 -3.05 -19.18 11.72
N GLY A 119 -3.90 -18.38 12.33
CA GLY A 119 -4.42 -18.69 13.66
C GLY A 119 -5.22 -17.56 14.27
N THR A 120 -5.20 -17.49 15.60
CA THR A 120 -5.83 -16.41 16.36
C THR A 120 -4.88 -15.80 17.39
N VAL A 121 -5.03 -14.50 17.63
CA VAL A 121 -4.26 -13.73 18.61
C VAL A 121 -5.19 -12.87 19.44
N THR A 122 -4.89 -12.74 20.73
CA THR A 122 -5.57 -11.75 21.59
C THR A 122 -4.72 -10.48 21.63
N LEU A 123 -5.33 -9.30 21.51
CA LEU A 123 -4.60 -8.03 21.51
C LEU A 123 -4.17 -7.62 22.93
N ASP A 124 -4.88 -8.09 23.96
CA ASP A 124 -4.49 -7.94 25.36
C ASP A 124 -3.18 -8.68 25.66
N GLN A 125 -2.16 -7.93 26.10
CA GLN A 125 -0.82 -8.43 26.38
C GLN A 125 -0.74 -9.24 27.69
N VAL A 126 -1.68 -9.06 28.61
CA VAL A 126 -1.64 -9.68 29.95
C VAL A 126 -2.24 -11.08 29.94
N ARG A 127 -3.30 -11.29 29.15
CA ARG A 127 -3.98 -12.59 28.96
C ARG A 127 -3.70 -13.23 27.61
N GLY A 128 -2.76 -12.67 26.85
CA GLY A 128 -2.53 -12.97 25.45
C GLY A 128 -2.23 -14.44 25.19
N SER A 129 -3.23 -15.18 24.74
CA SER A 129 -3.05 -16.49 24.11
C SER A 129 -2.93 -16.28 22.61
N PHE A 130 -1.99 -16.98 22.00
CA PHE A 130 -1.82 -17.11 20.56
C PHE A 130 -1.91 -18.59 20.20
N ASP A 131 -2.78 -18.91 19.26
CA ASP A 131 -2.91 -20.25 18.68
C ASP A 131 -2.67 -20.11 17.19
N VAL A 132 -1.41 -20.25 16.79
CA VAL A 132 -0.94 -19.97 15.43
C VAL A 132 -0.19 -21.19 14.91
N ASN A 133 -0.67 -21.73 13.78
CA ASN A 133 0.01 -22.81 13.08
C ASN A 133 0.78 -22.25 11.88
N CYS A 134 2.04 -22.66 11.73
CA CYS A 134 2.93 -22.19 10.69
C CYS A 134 3.39 -23.34 9.79
N VAL A 135 3.13 -23.22 8.49
CA VAL A 135 3.50 -24.22 7.47
C VAL A 135 4.46 -23.61 6.45
N GLU A 136 5.42 -24.40 5.96
CA GLU A 136 6.31 -23.96 4.87
C GLU A 136 5.51 -23.79 3.57
N THR A 137 5.62 -22.62 2.95
CA THR A 137 4.91 -22.28 1.72
C THR A 137 5.86 -22.08 0.56
N GLN A 138 5.73 -22.91 -0.47
CA GLN A 138 6.55 -22.83 -1.69
C GLN A 138 6.11 -21.70 -2.64
N ASN A 139 4.85 -21.25 -2.56
CA ASN A 139 4.25 -20.27 -3.46
C ASN A 139 4.86 -18.87 -3.36
N VAL A 140 5.53 -18.54 -2.25
CA VAL A 140 6.16 -17.22 -2.04
C VAL A 140 7.50 -17.10 -2.77
N ARG A 141 8.12 -18.22 -3.20
CA ARG A 141 9.28 -18.18 -4.10
C ARG A 141 8.93 -17.52 -5.43
N LEU A 142 7.68 -17.66 -5.88
CA LEU A 142 7.19 -17.02 -7.10
C LEU A 142 7.12 -15.49 -6.92
N PHE A 143 6.56 -15.03 -5.79
CA PHE A 143 6.52 -13.61 -5.44
C PHE A 143 7.91 -13.01 -5.21
N GLY A 144 8.83 -13.74 -4.57
CA GLY A 144 10.22 -13.34 -4.41
C GLY A 144 10.93 -13.17 -5.76
N ARG A 145 10.81 -14.16 -6.66
CA ARG A 145 11.35 -14.06 -8.03
C ARG A 145 10.72 -12.91 -8.80
N LEU A 146 9.41 -12.70 -8.69
CA LEU A 146 8.72 -11.61 -9.35
C LEU A 146 9.21 -10.25 -8.83
N ARG A 147 9.35 -10.09 -7.50
CA ARG A 147 9.90 -8.89 -6.86
C ARG A 147 11.35 -8.64 -7.29
N ASP A 148 12.19 -9.67 -7.39
CA ASP A 148 13.59 -9.53 -7.83
C ASP A 148 13.69 -9.13 -9.31
N LEU A 149 12.81 -9.66 -10.16
CA LEU A 149 12.70 -9.24 -11.56
C LEU A 149 12.26 -7.78 -11.67
N ILE A 150 11.29 -7.34 -10.86
CA ILE A 150 10.85 -5.94 -10.79
C ILE A 150 11.97 -5.03 -10.26
N LYS A 151 12.72 -5.46 -9.23
CA LYS A 151 13.85 -4.69 -8.66
C LYS A 151 14.98 -4.49 -9.68
N LYS A 152 15.31 -5.52 -10.46
CA LYS A 152 16.30 -5.41 -11.55
C LYS A 152 15.80 -4.49 -12.68
N GLY A 153 14.51 -4.52 -13.00
CA GLY A 153 13.88 -3.63 -13.98
C GLY A 153 13.89 -2.16 -13.56
N THR A 154 13.51 -1.87 -12.31
CA THR A 154 13.42 -0.50 -11.76
C THR A 154 14.79 0.16 -11.58
N GLN A 155 15.84 -0.59 -11.21
CA GLN A 155 17.20 -0.05 -11.08
C GLN A 155 17.74 0.49 -12.42
N LYS A 156 17.39 -0.15 -13.54
CA LYS A 156 17.84 0.25 -14.89
C LYS A 156 17.10 1.50 -15.39
N ILE A 157 15.82 1.64 -15.05
CA ILE A 157 14.98 2.79 -15.40
C ILE A 157 15.31 4.01 -14.52
N GLY A 158 15.52 3.80 -13.21
CA GLY A 158 15.86 4.88 -12.27
C GLY A 158 17.16 5.62 -12.62
N ARG A 159 18.17 4.93 -13.16
CA ARG A 159 19.41 5.57 -13.64
C ARG A 159 19.18 6.50 -14.83
N LYS A 160 18.23 6.20 -15.72
CA LYS A 160 17.86 7.08 -16.85
C LYS A 160 17.07 8.29 -16.38
N LEU A 161 16.08 8.09 -15.51
CA LEU A 161 15.27 9.17 -14.94
C LEU A 161 16.12 10.14 -14.10
N ARG A 162 17.15 9.66 -13.40
CA ARG A 162 18.07 10.51 -12.64
C ARG A 162 18.86 11.48 -13.53
N LYS A 163 19.29 11.05 -14.71
CA LYS A 163 19.96 11.93 -15.70
C LYS A 163 19.01 13.00 -16.26
N VAL A 164 17.77 12.61 -16.57
CA VAL A 164 16.73 13.52 -17.06
C VAL A 164 16.36 14.55 -15.99
N GLY A 165 16.15 14.12 -14.75
CA GLY A 165 15.87 15.02 -13.63
C GLY A 165 17.00 16.01 -13.35
N GLN A 166 18.26 15.60 -13.56
CA GLN A 166 19.42 16.47 -13.39
C GLN A 166 19.48 17.55 -14.49
N GLN A 167 19.19 17.19 -15.75
CA GLN A 167 19.08 18.16 -16.84
C GLN A 167 17.93 19.16 -16.63
N ILE A 168 16.77 18.71 -16.15
CA ILE A 168 15.63 19.61 -15.85
C ILE A 168 15.97 20.56 -14.70
N LYS A 169 16.66 20.07 -13.66
CA LYS A 169 17.10 20.90 -12.53
C LYS A 169 18.09 21.99 -12.96
N ASP A 170 18.99 21.68 -13.90
CA ASP A 170 19.96 22.63 -14.43
C ASP A 170 19.29 23.68 -15.32
N PHE A 171 18.29 23.27 -16.10
CA PHE A 171 17.48 24.19 -16.90
C PHE A 171 16.68 25.18 -16.04
N ILE A 172 16.01 24.71 -14.98
CA ILE A 172 15.25 25.58 -14.06
C ILE A 172 16.17 26.55 -13.31
N ARG A 173 17.38 26.12 -12.94
CA ARG A 173 18.36 26.99 -12.28
C ARG A 173 18.81 28.15 -13.15
N ASN A 174 18.94 27.93 -14.46
CA ASN A 174 19.28 28.97 -15.42
C ASN A 174 18.11 29.93 -15.73
N LEU A 175 16.88 29.56 -15.39
CA LEU A 175 15.68 30.39 -15.60
C LEU A 175 15.32 31.25 -14.39
N ARG A 176 16.02 31.12 -13.26
CA ARG A 176 15.80 32.01 -12.11
C ARG A 176 16.34 33.41 -12.46
N PRO A 177 15.49 34.45 -12.57
CA PRO A 177 15.99 35.81 -12.75
C PRO A 177 16.81 36.19 -11.52
N ARG A 178 17.92 36.90 -11.76
CA ARG A 178 18.71 37.52 -10.72
C ARG A 178 17.83 38.63 -10.13
N GLU A 179 17.35 38.46 -8.90
CA GLU A 179 16.80 39.59 -8.14
C GLU A 179 17.93 40.61 -8.01
N GLU A 180 17.76 41.76 -8.66
CA GLU A 180 18.55 42.94 -8.38
C GLU A 180 18.04 43.51 -7.05
N ASP A 181 18.80 43.28 -5.98
CA ASP A 181 18.65 44.03 -4.74
C ASP A 181 18.84 45.52 -5.04
N SER A 182 17.80 46.31 -4.81
CA SER A 182 17.88 47.76 -4.63
C SER A 182 17.03 48.21 -3.46
#